data_AF-A0A195FC44-F1
#
_entry.id   AF-A0A195FC44-F1
#
_cell.length_a   1.000
_cell.length_b   1.000
_cell.length_c   1.000
_cell.angle_alpha   90.00
_cell.angle_beta   90.00
_cell.angle_gamma   90.00
#
_symmetry.space_group_name_H-M   'P 1'
#
loop_
_entity.id
_entity.type
_entity.pdbx_description
1 polymer ?
#
loop_
_entity_poly.entity_id
_entity_poly.type
_entity_poly.pdbx_seq_one_letter_code
_entity_poly.pdbx_strand_id
1 'polypeptide(L)'
;GTLAFKNIADFVLIILSLPILNATVERIFSIMNATKDKIRNKIGTEMLNAILMIKAHSHTNNYCCKDFVNIKDMFKKIDKEKVENKEDKR
;
A
#
# COMPACT_ATOMS: atom_id res chain seq x y z
N GLY A 1 6.91 -36.96 -15.08
CA GLY A 1 8.23 -36.31 -15.17
C GLY A 1 8.67 -35.94 -13.77
N THR A 2 9.85 -36.40 -13.35
CA THR A 2 10.41 -36.12 -12.02
C THR A 2 11.08 -34.75 -12.01
N LEU A 3 10.67 -33.88 -11.08
CA LEU A 3 11.26 -32.54 -10.88
C LEU A 3 12.66 -32.69 -10.26
N ALA A 4 13.67 -32.89 -11.11
CA ALA A 4 15.06 -33.16 -10.71
C ALA A 4 15.72 -32.05 -9.86
N PHE A 5 15.12 -30.85 -9.81
CA PHE A 5 15.72 -29.67 -9.19
C PHE A 5 14.74 -28.87 -8.33
N LYS A 6 13.76 -29.53 -7.68
CA LYS A 6 12.75 -28.85 -6.85
C LYS A 6 13.36 -27.87 -5.84
N ASN A 7 14.38 -28.28 -5.11
CA ASN A 7 15.02 -27.44 -4.09
C ASN A 7 15.74 -26.22 -4.70
N ILE A 8 16.32 -26.36 -5.89
CA ILE A 8 16.99 -25.25 -6.59
C ILE A 8 15.93 -24.30 -7.17
N ALA A 9 14.84 -24.83 -7.71
CA ALA A 9 13.72 -24.03 -8.19
C ALA A 9 13.08 -23.22 -7.05
N ASP A 10 12.84 -23.84 -5.90
CA ASP A 10 12.31 -23.18 -4.71
C ASP A 10 13.27 -22.09 -4.19
N PHE A 11 14.58 -22.37 -4.16
CA PHE A 11 15.59 -21.39 -3.76
C PHE A 11 15.66 -20.18 -4.72
N VAL A 12 15.63 -20.42 -6.02
CA VAL A 12 15.62 -19.36 -7.04
C VAL A 12 14.33 -18.55 -6.96
N LEU A 13 13.18 -19.20 -6.71
CA LEU A 13 11.91 -18.51 -6.49
C LEU A 13 11.93 -17.64 -5.24
N ILE A 14 12.52 -18.12 -4.15
CA ILE A 14 12.73 -17.32 -2.94
C ILE A 14 13.58 -16.10 -3.27
N ILE A 15 14.73 -16.28 -3.93
CA ILE A 15 15.61 -15.17 -4.33
C ILE A 15 14.92 -14.19 -5.29
N LEU A 16 14.08 -14.68 -6.21
CA LEU A 16 13.34 -13.85 -7.15
C LEU A 16 12.19 -13.10 -6.47
N SER A 17 11.60 -13.71 -5.43
CA SER A 17 10.55 -13.10 -4.59
C SER A 17 11.09 -12.10 -3.58
N LEU A 18 12.39 -12.19 -3.25
CA LEU A 18 13.08 -11.11 -2.58
C LEU A 18 13.12 -9.96 -3.59
N PRO A 19 12.33 -8.88 -3.40
CA PRO A 19 12.44 -7.73 -4.27
C PRO A 19 13.91 -7.33 -4.21
N ILE A 20 14.61 -7.11 -5.32
CA ILE A 20 16.04 -6.74 -5.33
C ILE A 20 16.25 -5.62 -4.28
N LEU A 21 16.72 -6.01 -3.08
CA LEU A 21 16.18 -5.48 -1.82
C LEU A 21 16.50 -4.01 -1.59
N ASN A 22 17.51 -3.50 -2.28
CA ASN A 22 17.96 -2.14 -2.07
C ASN A 22 17.10 -1.12 -2.84
N ALA A 23 16.90 -1.30 -4.15
CA ALA A 23 16.21 -0.29 -4.96
C ALA A 23 14.72 -0.12 -4.60
N THR A 24 14.04 -1.21 -4.23
CA THR A 24 12.62 -1.16 -3.84
C THR A 24 12.45 -0.52 -2.46
N VAL A 25 13.29 -0.88 -1.50
CA VAL A 25 13.25 -0.30 -0.16
C VAL A 25 13.68 1.17 -0.19
N GLU A 26 14.75 1.50 -0.91
CA GLU A 26 15.20 2.89 -1.14
C GLU A 26 14.10 3.75 -1.78
N ARG A 27 13.34 3.19 -2.72
CA ARG A 27 12.20 3.88 -3.32
C ARG A 27 11.09 4.15 -2.32
N ILE A 28 10.75 3.19 -1.45
CA ILE A 28 9.76 3.38 -0.38
C ILE A 28 10.26 4.43 0.62
N PHE A 29 11.54 4.40 1.00
CA PHE A 29 12.15 5.40 1.87
C PHE A 29 12.16 6.81 1.25
N SER A 30 12.37 6.91 -0.07
CA SER A 30 12.25 8.17 -0.80
C SER A 30 10.82 8.74 -0.73
N ILE A 31 9.81 7.88 -0.92
CA ILE A 31 8.39 8.25 -0.77
C ILE A 31 8.09 8.67 0.67
N MET A 32 8.63 7.97 1.66
CA MET A 32 8.50 8.31 3.08
C MET A 32 9.09 9.67 3.39
N ASN A 33 10.33 9.93 2.97
CA ASN A 33 11.02 11.20 3.18
C ASN A 33 10.26 12.35 2.50
N ALA A 34 9.82 12.18 1.25
CA ALA A 34 9.01 13.18 0.56
C ALA A 34 7.65 13.46 1.24
N THR A 35 7.07 12.46 1.90
CA THR A 35 5.81 12.61 2.67
C THR A 35 6.05 13.32 4.00
N LYS A 36 7.20 13.07 4.64
CA LYS A 36 7.57 13.63 5.94
C LYS A 36 8.11 15.07 5.84
N ASP A 37 8.91 15.38 4.82
CA ASP A 37 9.56 16.69 4.69
C ASP A 37 8.61 17.79 4.20
N LYS A 38 7.62 17.45 3.36
CA LYS A 38 6.70 18.45 2.79
C LYS A 38 5.55 18.86 3.72
N ILE A 39 5.30 18.08 4.78
CA ILE A 39 4.24 18.31 5.74
C ILE A 39 4.90 18.35 7.12
N ARG A 40 5.40 19.53 7.54
CA ARG A 40 6.00 19.80 8.87
C ARG A 40 5.05 19.57 10.07
N ASN A 41 4.00 18.77 9.89
CA ASN A 41 3.20 18.26 10.96
C ASN A 41 3.78 16.90 11.36
N LYS A 42 3.95 16.67 12.66
CA LYS A 42 4.42 15.38 13.17
C LYS A 42 3.33 14.32 12.91
N ILE A 43 3.30 13.77 11.69
CA ILE A 43 2.34 12.75 11.29
C ILE A 43 2.60 11.52 12.18
N GLY A 44 1.57 11.06 12.88
CA GLY A 44 1.64 9.85 13.69
C GLY A 44 2.05 8.65 12.84
N THR A 45 2.75 7.68 13.43
CA THR A 45 3.28 6.50 12.73
C THR A 45 2.21 5.72 11.97
N GLU A 46 1.01 5.58 12.55
CA GLU A 46 -0.11 4.88 11.90
C GLU A 46 -0.61 5.61 10.64
N MET A 47 -0.77 6.93 10.74
CA MET A 47 -1.20 7.76 9.61
C MET A 47 -0.12 7.80 8.51
N LEU A 48 1.16 7.83 8.90
CA LEU A 48 2.27 7.73 7.97
C LEU A 48 2.27 6.39 7.23
N ASN A 49 2.02 5.30 7.94
CA ASN A 49 1.94 3.96 7.34
C ASN A 49 0.76 3.85 6.35
N ALA A 50 -0.42 4.36 6.73
CA ALA A 50 -1.58 4.38 5.84
C ALA A 50 -1.30 5.18 4.54
N ILE A 51 -0.69 6.36 4.66
CA ILE A 51 -0.33 7.18 3.50
C ILE A 51 0.73 6.50 2.63
N LEU A 52 1.72 5.85 3.25
CA LEU A 52 2.76 5.09 2.54
C LEU A 52 2.16 3.93 1.75
N MET A 53 1.24 3.17 2.33
CA MET A 53 0.54 2.08 1.64
C MET A 53 -0.24 2.58 0.42
N ILE A 54 -1.00 3.67 0.56
CA ILE A 54 -1.76 4.26 -0.53
C ILE A 54 -0.83 4.71 -1.66
N LYS A 55 0.27 5.39 -1.32
CA LYS A 55 1.26 5.87 -2.31
C LYS A 55 2.02 4.73 -2.99
N ALA A 56 2.39 3.69 -2.24
CA ALA A 56 3.05 2.52 -2.80
C ALA A 56 2.13 1.77 -3.78
N HIS A 57 0.87 1.56 -3.40
CA HIS A 57 -0.14 0.92 -4.26
C HIS A 57 -0.44 1.74 -5.52
N SER A 58 -0.55 3.06 -5.38
CA SER A 58 -0.70 4.00 -6.50
C SER A 58 0.51 3.97 -7.44
N HIS A 59 1.72 3.87 -6.90
CA HIS A 59 2.93 3.78 -7.70
C HIS A 59 3.04 2.46 -8.47
N THR A 60 2.74 1.31 -7.84
CA THR A 60 2.79 0.00 -8.50
C THR A 60 1.78 -0.12 -9.65
N ASN A 61 0.60 0.48 -9.48
CA ASN A 61 -0.47 0.40 -10.47
C ASN A 61 -0.47 1.59 -11.47
N ASN A 62 0.55 2.45 -11.45
CA ASN A 62 0.70 3.60 -12.34
C ASN A 62 -0.53 4.53 -12.45
N TYR A 63 -1.31 4.68 -11.38
CA TYR A 63 -2.41 5.65 -11.32
C TYR A 63 -2.08 6.77 -10.34
N CYS A 64 -2.45 8.00 -10.67
CA CYS A 64 -2.24 9.18 -9.83
C CYS A 64 -3.53 9.53 -9.08
N CYS A 65 -3.45 10.37 -8.04
CA CYS A 65 -4.61 10.87 -7.29
C CYS A 65 -5.68 11.55 -8.18
N LYS A 66 -5.35 11.86 -9.43
CA LYS A 66 -6.23 12.44 -10.45
C LYS A 66 -7.11 11.41 -11.14
N ASP A 67 -6.67 10.15 -11.19
CA ASP A 67 -7.40 9.02 -11.81
C ASP A 67 -8.39 8.39 -10.83
N PHE A 68 -8.48 8.94 -9.61
CA PHE A 68 -9.43 8.50 -8.61
C PHE A 68 -10.84 9.03 -8.93
N VAL A 69 -11.52 8.35 -9.86
CA VAL A 69 -12.83 8.79 -10.40
C VAL A 69 -14.00 8.46 -9.46
N ASN A 70 -13.85 7.51 -8.53
CA ASN A 70 -14.97 6.98 -7.74
C ASN A 70 -15.12 7.59 -6.34
N ILE A 71 -15.06 8.92 -6.26
CA ILE A 71 -15.31 9.67 -5.02
C ILE A 71 -16.78 9.51 -4.57
N LYS A 72 -17.74 9.54 -5.51
CA LYS A 72 -19.18 9.51 -5.18
C LYS A 72 -19.64 8.18 -4.57
N ASP A 73 -19.13 7.06 -5.06
CA ASP A 73 -19.54 5.74 -4.56
C ASP A 73 -18.80 5.36 -3.26
N MET A 74 -17.60 5.91 -3.02
CA MET A 74 -16.97 5.82 -1.70
C MET A 74 -17.77 6.57 -0.63
N PHE A 75 -18.20 7.80 -0.90
CA PHE A 75 -19.00 8.56 0.08
C PHE A 75 -20.31 7.86 0.43
N LYS A 76 -21.00 7.27 -0.56
CA LYS A 76 -22.21 6.47 -0.30
C LYS A 76 -21.96 5.28 0.63
N LYS A 77 -20.79 4.64 0.56
CA LYS A 77 -20.42 3.52 1.43
C LYS A 77 -20.06 3.98 2.84
N ILE A 78 -19.33 5.09 2.96
CA ILE A 78 -19.00 5.70 4.25
C ILE A 78 -20.26 6.17 4.97
N ASP A 79 -21.22 6.73 4.24
CA ASP A 79 -22.50 7.18 4.80
C ASP A 79 -23.35 5.99 5.26
N LYS A 80 -23.34 4.86 4.54
CA LYS A 80 -24.00 3.61 4.98
C LYS A 80 -23.37 3.03 6.25
N GLU A 81 -22.05 2.99 6.31
CA GLU A 81 -21.32 2.42 7.46
C GLU A 81 -21.55 3.22 8.76
N LYS A 82 -21.76 4.55 8.66
CA LYS A 82 -22.16 5.39 9.81
C LYS A 82 -23.59 5.14 10.28
N VAL A 83 -24.46 4.63 9.42
CA VAL A 83 -25.85 4.28 9.77
C VAL A 83 -25.89 2.92 10.47
N GLU A 84 -25.15 1.93 9.97
CA GLU A 84 -25.08 0.58 10.58
C GLU A 84 -24.44 0.61 11.98
N ASN A 85 -23.36 1.39 12.18
CA ASN A 85 -22.72 1.54 13.49
C ASN A 85 -23.57 2.30 14.54
N LYS A 86 -24.70 2.92 14.14
CA LYS A 86 -25.66 3.54 15.06
C LYS A 86 -26.78 2.59 15.48
N GLU A 87 -27.06 1.57 14.69
CA GLU A 87 -28.12 0.59 15.00
C GLU A 87 -27.63 -0.50 15.95
N ASP A 88 -26.33 -0.84 15.94
CA ASP A 88 -25.73 -1.85 16.82
C ASP A 88 -25.41 -1.36 18.26
N LYS A 89 -25.76 -0.10 18.57
CA LYS A 89 -25.56 0.51 19.90
C LYS A 89 -26.87 0.89 20.61
N ARG A 90 -28.01 0.36 20.15
CA ARG A 90 -29.33 0.64 20.75
C ARG A 90 -29.95 -0.58 21.39
#